data_AF-A0A7W1EDY6-F1
#
_entry.id   AF-A0A7W1EDY6-F1
#
_cell.length_a   1.000
_cell.length_b   1.000
_cell.length_c   1.000
_cell.angle_alpha   90.00
_cell.angle_beta   90.00
_cell.angle_gamma   90.00
#
_symmetry.space_group_name_H-M   'P 1'
#
loop_
_entity.id
_entity.type
_entity.pdbx_description
1 polymer ?
#
loop_
_entity_poly.entity_id
_entity_poly.type
_entity_poly.pdbx_seq_one_letter_code
_entity_poly.pdbx_strand_id
1 'polypeptide(L)'
;MKKAFLSLICIMFIGQLQKLSAQQQISQAFYGQNFWIPNLKFGGQLENYWSEIKASGVKYIRVGGKDYDGVNMWNNTDLSAIIDSIRKKGFEPIIQVPIDKAKNLSQNASFDSSIVVEINVNRAKNIIYWEIGNEPDGSYAGTSFNYNTVQGISGY
;
A
#
# COMPACT_ATOMS: atom_id res chain seq x y z
N MET A 1 -56.60 4.81 -20.75
CA MET A 1 -55.50 5.75 -20.45
C MET A 1 -54.92 5.59 -19.03
N LYS A 2 -55.70 5.65 -17.94
CA LYS A 2 -55.17 5.55 -16.56
C LYS A 2 -54.34 4.28 -16.27
N LYS A 3 -54.75 3.10 -16.76
CA LYS A 3 -54.02 1.83 -16.54
C LYS A 3 -52.65 1.79 -17.25
N ALA A 4 -52.57 2.29 -18.48
CA ALA A 4 -51.32 2.34 -19.24
C ALA A 4 -50.31 3.33 -18.65
N PHE A 5 -50.79 4.46 -18.13
CA PHE A 5 -49.95 5.44 -17.45
C PHE A 5 -49.35 4.88 -16.14
N LEU A 6 -50.14 4.12 -15.36
CA LEU A 6 -49.68 3.49 -14.13
C LEU A 6 -48.64 2.38 -14.39
N SER A 7 -48.84 1.56 -15.45
CA SER A 7 -47.86 0.56 -15.87
C SER A 7 -46.52 1.18 -16.29
N LEU A 8 -46.54 2.33 -16.97
CA LEU A 8 -45.33 3.03 -17.39
C LEU A 8 -44.51 3.54 -16.18
N ILE A 9 -45.19 4.06 -15.15
CA ILE A 9 -44.55 4.50 -13.91
C ILE A 9 -43.91 3.33 -13.16
N CYS A 10 -44.60 2.18 -13.06
CA CYS A 10 -44.03 0.99 -12.41
C CYS A 10 -42.78 0.47 -13.12
N ILE A 11 -42.75 0.47 -14.46
CA ILE A 11 -41.57 0.02 -15.24
C ILE A 11 -40.38 0.96 -15.02
N MET A 12 -40.63 2.28 -14.98
CA MET A 12 -39.57 3.26 -14.67
C MET A 12 -39.02 3.11 -13.25
N PHE A 13 -39.86 2.80 -12.26
CA PHE A 13 -39.42 2.53 -10.89
C PHE A 13 -38.59 1.25 -10.76
N ILE A 14 -38.99 0.16 -11.43
CA ILE A 14 -38.25 -1.11 -11.41
C ILE A 14 -36.86 -0.94 -12.06
N GLY A 15 -36.77 -0.16 -13.14
CA GLY A 15 -35.49 0.16 -13.78
C GLY A 15 -34.51 0.97 -12.92
N GLN A 16 -35.01 1.74 -11.93
CA GLN A 16 -34.15 2.45 -10.98
C GLN A 16 -33.67 1.57 -9.82
N LEU A 17 -34.47 0.58 -9.39
CA LEU A 17 -34.08 -0.37 -8.35
C LEU A 17 -32.91 -1.27 -8.80
N GLN A 18 -32.82 -1.59 -10.10
CA GLN A 18 -31.71 -2.39 -10.63
C GLN A 18 -30.37 -1.65 -10.63
N LYS A 19 -30.36 -0.31 -10.65
CA LYS A 19 -29.12 0.48 -10.59
C LYS A 19 -28.49 0.50 -9.20
N LEU A 20 -29.28 0.34 -8.15
CA LEU A 20 -28.78 0.26 -6.76
C LEU A 20 -28.01 -1.05 -6.51
N SER A 21 -28.40 -2.13 -7.19
CA SER A 21 -27.76 -3.46 -7.06
C SER A 21 -26.45 -3.61 -7.84
N ALA A 22 -26.12 -2.66 -8.72
CA ALA A 22 -24.87 -2.66 -9.48
C ALA A 22 -23.73 -1.91 -8.76
N GLN A 23 -24.03 -1.19 -7.68
CA GLN A 23 -23.03 -0.43 -6.95
C GLN A 23 -22.31 -1.34 -5.96
N GLN A 24 -21.04 -1.63 -6.23
CA GLN A 24 -20.19 -2.29 -5.25
C GLN A 24 -19.90 -1.34 -4.09
N GLN A 25 -20.02 -1.84 -2.87
CA GLN A 25 -19.60 -1.09 -1.70
C GLN A 25 -18.09 -0.83 -1.79
N ILE A 26 -17.70 0.44 -1.77
CA ILE A 26 -16.30 0.81 -1.71
C ILE A 26 -15.77 0.39 -0.34
N SER A 27 -14.74 -0.46 -0.34
CA SER A 27 -14.07 -0.86 0.88
C SER A 27 -13.55 0.36 1.61
N GLN A 28 -13.68 0.38 2.93
CA GLN A 28 -13.04 1.42 3.74
C GLN A 28 -11.51 1.39 3.62
N ALA A 29 -10.95 0.28 3.14
CA ALA A 29 -9.53 0.16 2.81
C ALA A 29 -9.11 0.77 1.48
N PHE A 30 -10.06 1.29 0.69
CA PHE A 30 -9.75 1.97 -0.56
C PHE A 30 -8.95 3.27 -0.36
N TYR A 31 -9.16 3.95 0.76
CA TYR A 31 -8.55 5.25 1.04
C TYR A 31 -7.20 5.08 1.75
N GLY A 32 -6.12 5.27 0.99
CA GLY A 32 -4.74 5.21 1.47
C GLY A 32 -3.93 6.44 1.03
N GLN A 33 -2.82 6.69 1.70
CA GLN A 33 -1.83 7.71 1.29
C GLN A 33 -0.43 7.12 1.31
N ASN A 34 0.42 7.59 0.40
CA ASN A 34 1.83 7.18 0.36
C ASN A 34 2.72 8.13 1.17
N PHE A 35 3.66 7.56 1.90
CA PHE A 35 4.61 8.22 2.77
C PHE A 35 6.05 7.88 2.36
N TRP A 36 6.75 8.89 1.88
CA TRP A 36 8.20 8.84 1.75
C TRP A 36 8.79 9.26 3.09
N ILE A 37 9.81 8.53 3.59
CA ILE A 37 10.43 8.73 4.90
C ILE A 37 10.54 10.24 5.22
N PRO A 38 10.02 10.68 6.37
CA PRO A 38 9.87 12.09 6.68
C PRO A 38 11.24 12.74 6.90
N ASN A 39 11.37 13.94 6.32
CA ASN A 39 12.34 15.01 6.53
C ASN A 39 13.86 14.77 6.68
N LEU A 40 14.42 13.57 6.51
CA LEU A 40 15.88 13.38 6.62
C LEU A 40 16.56 12.66 5.44
N LYS A 41 15.82 12.06 4.49
CA LYS A 41 16.45 11.41 3.32
C LYS A 41 15.84 11.77 1.96
N PHE A 42 14.53 12.01 1.83
CA PHE A 42 13.87 12.19 0.51
C PHE A 42 12.86 13.35 0.39
N GLY A 43 12.83 14.28 1.34
CA GLY A 43 11.98 15.47 1.23
C GLY A 43 10.47 15.24 1.36
N GLY A 44 10.04 14.10 1.90
CA GLY A 44 8.65 13.88 2.30
C GLY A 44 8.24 14.86 3.41
N GLN A 45 7.01 15.38 3.34
CA GLN A 45 6.44 16.35 4.29
C GLN A 45 5.07 15.92 4.82
N LEU A 46 4.67 14.68 4.59
CA LEU A 46 3.34 14.18 4.96
C LEU A 46 3.07 14.37 6.46
N GLU A 47 4.13 14.32 7.27
CA GLU A 47 4.09 14.51 8.71
C GLU A 47 3.59 15.89 9.17
N ASN A 48 3.64 16.89 8.29
CA ASN A 48 3.13 18.24 8.55
C ASN A 48 1.61 18.32 8.37
N TYR A 49 0.97 17.32 7.78
CA TYR A 49 -0.44 17.36 7.36
C TYR A 49 -1.30 16.27 8.02
N TRP A 50 -0.88 15.76 9.19
CA TRP A 50 -1.60 14.64 9.84
C TRP A 50 -3.07 14.93 10.13
N SER A 51 -3.41 16.19 10.41
CA SER A 51 -4.79 16.58 10.70
C SER A 51 -5.66 16.48 9.44
N GLU A 52 -5.16 16.97 8.32
CA GLU A 52 -5.79 16.94 7.01
C GLU A 52 -5.93 15.51 6.49
N ILE A 53 -4.88 14.70 6.64
CA ILE A 53 -4.89 13.28 6.26
C ILE A 53 -5.92 12.50 7.10
N LYS A 54 -6.05 12.83 8.39
CA LYS A 54 -7.09 12.21 9.22
C LYS A 54 -8.48 12.65 8.78
N ALA A 55 -8.65 13.92 8.44
CA ALA A 55 -9.92 14.47 7.96
C ALA A 55 -10.35 13.90 6.60
N SER A 56 -9.41 13.47 5.75
CA SER A 56 -9.74 12.84 4.46
C SER A 56 -10.30 11.42 4.58
N GLY A 57 -10.27 10.83 5.78
CA GLY A 57 -10.82 9.50 6.04
C GLY A 57 -9.89 8.34 5.68
N VAL A 58 -8.65 8.63 5.28
CA VAL A 58 -7.61 7.62 5.02
C VAL A 58 -7.45 6.66 6.21
N LYS A 59 -7.27 5.38 5.91
CA LYS A 59 -7.04 4.33 6.91
C LYS A 59 -5.64 3.75 6.85
N TYR A 60 -5.00 3.82 5.68
CA TYR A 60 -3.72 3.17 5.43
C TYR A 60 -2.66 4.17 4.98
N ILE A 61 -1.44 4.01 5.51
CA ILE A 61 -0.27 4.77 5.08
C ILE A 61 0.77 3.80 4.52
N ARG A 62 1.01 3.85 3.21
CA ARG A 62 2.11 3.11 2.58
C ARG A 62 3.43 3.79 2.89
N VAL A 63 4.41 3.04 3.37
CA VAL A 63 5.79 3.50 3.61
C VAL A 63 6.67 2.82 2.57
N GLY A 64 7.00 3.56 1.51
CA GLY A 64 7.70 3.01 0.35
C GLY A 64 7.93 4.04 -0.75
N GLY A 65 8.43 3.56 -1.88
CA GLY A 65 8.87 4.37 -3.02
C GLY A 65 10.20 3.88 -3.58
N LYS A 66 10.59 4.42 -4.75
CA LYS A 66 11.79 3.97 -5.48
C LYS A 66 13.06 3.94 -4.64
N ASP A 67 13.22 4.91 -3.74
CA ASP A 67 14.46 5.07 -3.00
C ASP A 67 14.59 4.06 -1.86
N TYR A 68 13.49 3.40 -1.48
CA TYR A 68 13.51 2.33 -0.49
C TYR A 68 14.15 1.05 -1.04
N ASP A 69 14.22 0.87 -2.36
CA ASP A 69 14.95 -0.23 -3.00
C ASP A 69 16.46 0.08 -2.99
N GLY A 70 17.16 -0.38 -1.94
CA GLY A 70 18.60 -0.20 -1.77
C GLY A 70 19.11 -0.53 -0.36
N VAL A 71 20.40 -0.88 -0.23
CA VAL A 71 20.97 -1.54 0.97
C VAL A 71 21.18 -0.65 2.21
N ASN A 72 20.98 0.67 2.14
CA ASN A 72 21.34 1.59 3.24
C ASN A 72 20.18 2.45 3.75
N MET A 73 18.97 2.03 3.41
CA MET A 73 17.74 2.73 3.72
C MET A 73 17.16 2.33 5.07
N TRP A 74 17.24 1.04 5.37
CA TRP A 74 16.53 0.40 6.47
C TRP A 74 17.43 0.30 7.69
N ASN A 75 17.53 1.41 8.43
CA ASN A 75 17.81 1.29 9.84
C ASN A 75 16.52 0.84 10.50
N ASN A 76 16.48 -0.40 10.99
CA ASN A 76 15.28 -0.97 11.59
C ASN A 76 14.71 -0.02 12.66
N THR A 77 15.55 0.65 13.45
CA THR A 77 15.12 1.61 14.49
C THR A 77 14.23 2.73 13.94
N ASP A 78 14.57 3.27 12.78
CA ASP A 78 13.81 4.34 12.13
C ASP A 78 12.46 3.81 11.63
N LEU A 79 12.43 2.58 11.09
CA LEU A 79 11.19 1.94 10.67
C LEU A 79 10.21 1.73 11.83
N SER A 80 10.70 1.24 12.98
CA SER A 80 9.87 1.08 14.17
C SER A 80 9.25 2.41 14.63
N ALA A 81 10.04 3.49 14.63
CA ALA A 81 9.55 4.82 15.00
C ALA A 81 8.50 5.35 14.00
N ILE A 82 8.69 5.09 12.70
CA ILE A 82 7.72 5.43 11.66
C ILE A 82 6.39 4.68 11.88
N ILE A 83 6.46 3.37 12.12
CA ILE A 83 5.29 2.54 12.42
C ILE A 83 4.52 3.09 13.62
N ASP A 84 5.22 3.38 14.72
CA ASP A 84 4.61 3.91 15.93
C ASP A 84 3.98 5.29 15.69
N SER A 85 4.66 6.16 14.91
CA SER A 85 4.14 7.48 14.54
C SER A 85 2.83 7.38 13.75
N ILE A 86 2.78 6.52 12.73
CA ILE A 86 1.60 6.28 11.89
C ILE A 86 0.43 5.78 12.75
N ARG A 87 0.68 4.76 13.59
CA ARG A 87 -0.37 4.19 14.46
C ARG A 87 -0.84 5.12 15.54
N LYS A 88 0.05 5.95 16.11
CA LYS A 88 -0.34 6.99 17.08
C LYS A 88 -1.33 8.00 16.47
N LYS A 89 -1.34 8.16 15.14
CA LYS A 89 -2.33 9.01 14.43
C LYS A 89 -3.62 8.27 14.08
N GLY A 90 -3.67 6.95 14.29
CA GLY A 90 -4.86 6.11 14.06
C GLY A 90 -4.92 5.49 12.66
N PHE A 91 -3.79 5.40 11.96
CA PHE A 91 -3.69 4.73 10.67
C PHE A 91 -2.95 3.39 10.80
N GLU A 92 -3.16 2.49 9.85
CA GLU A 92 -2.40 1.24 9.73
C GLU A 92 -1.32 1.37 8.65
N PRO A 93 -0.05 1.04 8.92
CA PRO A 93 0.99 1.12 7.91
C PRO A 93 0.98 -0.07 6.94
N ILE A 94 1.35 0.19 5.68
CA ILE A 94 1.78 -0.81 4.70
C ILE A 94 3.27 -0.61 4.49
N ILE A 95 4.09 -1.61 4.77
CA ILE A 95 5.56 -1.45 4.80
C ILE A 95 6.19 -2.14 3.60
N GLN A 96 6.93 -1.39 2.77
CA GLN A 96 7.78 -1.97 1.73
C GLN A 96 8.98 -2.70 2.37
N VAL A 97 9.37 -3.85 1.84
CA VAL A 97 10.71 -4.43 2.02
C VAL A 97 11.51 -4.24 0.73
N PRO A 98 12.81 -3.94 0.82
CA PRO A 98 13.60 -3.48 -0.31
C PRO A 98 14.04 -4.62 -1.23
N ILE A 99 14.00 -4.39 -2.54
CA ILE A 99 14.71 -5.25 -3.49
C ILE A 99 16.03 -4.60 -3.92
N ASP A 100 17.15 -5.24 -3.59
CA ASP A 100 18.48 -4.84 -4.03
C ASP A 100 18.85 -5.57 -5.32
N LYS A 101 19.06 -4.80 -6.39
CA LYS A 101 19.42 -5.30 -7.73
C LYS A 101 20.81 -5.93 -7.77
N ALA A 102 21.70 -5.61 -6.84
CA ALA A 102 23.02 -6.23 -6.75
C ALA A 102 22.97 -7.65 -6.13
N LYS A 103 21.80 -8.05 -5.61
CA LYS A 103 21.57 -9.33 -4.94
C LYS A 103 20.73 -10.26 -5.81
N ASN A 104 20.95 -11.56 -5.67
CA ASN A 104 20.08 -12.58 -6.25
C ASN A 104 18.79 -12.76 -5.43
N LEU A 105 17.84 -13.57 -5.93
CA LEU A 105 16.55 -13.81 -5.25
C LEU A 105 16.72 -14.32 -3.82
N SER A 106 17.60 -15.29 -3.59
CA SER A 106 17.81 -15.89 -2.26
C SER A 106 18.36 -14.87 -1.26
N GLN A 107 19.28 -14.02 -1.71
CA GLN A 107 19.84 -12.94 -0.91
C GLN A 107 18.81 -11.87 -0.56
N ASN A 108 17.95 -11.47 -1.51
CA ASN A 108 16.84 -10.55 -1.24
C ASN A 108 15.82 -11.18 -0.29
N ALA A 109 15.35 -12.40 -0.55
CA ALA A 109 14.40 -13.10 0.32
C ALA A 109 14.91 -13.26 1.77
N SER A 110 16.20 -13.57 1.93
CA SER A 110 16.83 -13.66 3.27
C SER A 110 16.84 -12.31 3.97
N PHE A 111 17.12 -11.24 3.23
CA PHE A 111 17.14 -9.88 3.78
C PHE A 111 15.73 -9.40 4.16
N ASP A 112 14.76 -9.58 3.28
CA ASP A 112 13.35 -9.24 3.52
C ASP A 112 12.80 -9.97 4.74
N SER A 113 13.07 -11.28 4.85
CA SER A 113 12.69 -12.09 6.01
C SER A 113 13.30 -11.55 7.29
N SER A 114 14.57 -11.11 7.27
CA SER A 114 15.21 -10.53 8.45
C SER A 114 14.55 -9.24 8.93
N ILE A 115 14.04 -8.41 8.01
CA ILE A 115 13.30 -7.18 8.34
C ILE A 115 11.96 -7.55 8.97
N VAL A 116 11.22 -8.49 8.37
CA VAL A 116 9.92 -8.94 8.90
C VAL A 116 10.08 -9.52 10.31
N VAL A 117 11.09 -10.37 10.53
CA VAL A 117 11.39 -10.95 11.86
C VAL A 117 11.75 -9.86 12.86
N GLU A 118 12.64 -8.94 12.52
CA GLU A 118 13.03 -7.86 13.43
C GLU A 118 11.82 -7.01 13.84
N ILE A 119 10.96 -6.66 12.89
CA ILE A 119 9.82 -5.78 13.14
C ILE A 119 8.68 -6.50 13.86
N ASN A 120 8.28 -7.68 13.39
CA ASN A 120 7.11 -8.37 13.94
C ASN A 120 7.44 -9.25 15.14
N VAL A 121 8.58 -9.93 15.14
CA VAL A 121 8.95 -10.84 16.23
C VAL A 121 9.70 -10.08 17.32
N ASN A 122 10.85 -9.48 16.98
CA ASN A 122 11.72 -8.89 17.99
C ASN A 122 11.14 -7.62 18.60
N ARG A 123 10.37 -6.85 17.82
CA ARG A 123 9.79 -5.58 18.25
C ARG A 123 8.27 -5.60 18.41
N ALA A 124 7.65 -6.77 18.22
CA ALA A 124 6.22 -6.99 18.40
C ALA A 124 5.35 -5.94 17.67
N LYS A 125 5.78 -5.48 16.48
CA LYS A 125 5.02 -4.48 15.73
C LYS A 125 3.79 -5.05 15.03
N ASN A 126 3.67 -6.36 14.83
CA ASN A 126 2.44 -6.96 14.27
C ASN A 126 1.96 -6.25 12.97
N ILE A 127 2.87 -5.92 12.06
CA ILE A 127 2.54 -5.42 10.73
C ILE A 127 1.94 -6.56 9.91
N ILE A 128 0.77 -6.33 9.34
CA ILE A 128 0.05 -7.32 8.53
C ILE A 128 0.11 -7.02 7.02
N TYR A 129 0.37 -5.77 6.64
CA TYR A 129 0.49 -5.36 5.24
C TYR A 129 1.94 -5.06 4.89
N TRP A 130 2.47 -5.89 4.00
CA TRP A 130 3.82 -5.76 3.46
C TRP A 130 3.76 -5.60 1.94
N GLU A 131 4.70 -4.86 1.41
CA GLU A 131 4.96 -4.71 -0.02
C GLU A 131 6.40 -5.16 -0.29
N ILE A 132 6.67 -5.81 -1.43
CA ILE A 132 8.01 -6.29 -1.76
C ILE A 132 8.50 -5.54 -3.00
N GLY A 133 9.56 -4.74 -2.82
CA GLY A 133 10.09 -3.86 -3.85
C GLY A 133 9.15 -2.70 -4.21
N ASN A 134 9.57 -1.87 -5.16
CA ASN A 134 8.76 -0.80 -5.73
C ASN A 134 8.83 -0.83 -7.27
N GLU A 135 7.66 -0.85 -7.92
CA GLU A 135 7.50 -0.68 -9.39
C GLU A 135 8.42 -1.60 -10.21
N PRO A 136 8.22 -2.92 -10.09
CA PRO A 136 9.12 -3.94 -10.63
C PRO A 136 9.22 -3.94 -12.16
N ASP A 137 8.24 -3.36 -12.87
CA ASP A 137 8.18 -3.20 -14.32
C ASP A 137 9.24 -2.23 -14.86
N GLY A 138 9.82 -1.41 -13.99
CA GLY A 138 10.99 -0.62 -14.31
C GLY A 138 10.70 0.67 -15.08
N SER A 139 9.53 1.27 -14.88
CA SER A 139 9.12 2.54 -15.50
C SER A 139 9.86 3.79 -14.97
N TYR A 140 10.71 3.67 -13.95
CA TYR A 140 11.51 4.78 -13.42
C TYR A 140 12.96 4.67 -13.91
N ALA A 141 13.20 5.23 -15.09
CA ALA A 141 14.49 5.50 -15.75
C ALA A 141 15.74 4.90 -15.05
N GLY A 142 16.07 3.65 -15.38
CA GLY A 142 17.28 2.95 -14.90
C GLY A 142 17.07 1.51 -14.39
N THR A 143 15.86 0.98 -14.54
CA THR A 143 15.38 -0.31 -14.00
C THR A 143 15.28 -1.38 -15.08
N SER A 144 16.40 -1.91 -15.55
CA SER A 144 16.43 -3.18 -16.28
C SER A 144 16.59 -4.36 -15.31
N PHE A 145 15.69 -4.49 -14.33
CA PHE A 145 15.57 -5.73 -13.55
C PHE A 145 14.39 -6.50 -14.13
N ASN A 146 14.68 -7.49 -14.97
CA ASN A 146 13.63 -8.30 -15.57
C ASN A 146 13.21 -9.38 -14.57
N TYR A 147 12.13 -9.15 -13.83
CA TYR A 147 11.55 -10.16 -12.94
C TYR A 147 11.17 -11.45 -13.70
N ASN A 148 11.01 -11.38 -15.03
CA ASN A 148 10.68 -12.53 -15.87
C ASN A 148 11.88 -13.45 -16.20
N THR A 149 13.12 -13.06 -15.87
CA THR A 149 14.29 -13.97 -16.01
C THR A 149 14.52 -14.84 -14.77
N VAL A 150 13.74 -14.65 -13.71
CA VAL A 150 13.68 -15.60 -12.61
C VAL A 150 12.62 -16.64 -12.96
N GLN A 151 13.05 -17.78 -13.52
CA GLN A 151 12.25 -19.00 -13.54
C GLN A 151 11.95 -19.44 -12.10
N GLY A 152 10.95 -18.83 -11.45
CA GLY A 152 10.64 -19.15 -10.05
C GLY A 152 9.40 -18.53 -9.44
N ILE A 153 8.75 -17.55 -10.09
CA ILE A 153 7.55 -16.91 -9.50
C ILE A 153 6.24 -17.50 -10.05
N SER A 154 6.26 -18.23 -11.17
CA SER A 154 5.05 -18.90 -11.71
C SER A 154 4.75 -20.26 -11.06
N GLY A 155 5.27 -20.53 -9.87
CA GLY A 155 5.31 -21.87 -9.26
C GLY A 155 4.64 -22.02 -7.91
N TYR A 156 3.83 -21.05 -7.48
CA TYR A 156 3.01 -21.15 -6.26
C TYR A 156 1.59 -20.65 -6.52
#